data_AF-A0A542AW34-F1
#
_entry.id   AF-A0A542AW34-F1
#
_cell.length_a   1.000
_cell.length_b   1.000
_cell.length_c   1.000
_cell.angle_alpha   90.00
_cell.angle_beta   90.00
_cell.angle_gamma   90.00
#
_symmetry.space_group_name_H-M   'P 1'
#
loop_
_entity.id
_entity.type
_entity.pdbx_description
1 polymer ?
#
loop_
_entity_poly.entity_id
_entity_poly.type
_entity_poly.pdbx_seq_one_letter_code
_entity_poly.pdbx_strand_id
1 'polypeptide(L)'
;MKHYFKILAVLLTVTAFTACSDDDDALDSQKPTIVMSEPEDGEAFEIGGELHFDIDLTDNDGLASYKVDIHNNFDGHTHSVVKQETEEPWSYQQTFQIDGNPTSFEAHEHIAILEGIAEGEYHLGVIVVDAAGNQEEAFVEIMLGHEGDHDHDDHDHDDDDHDDHDDE
;
A
#
# COMPACT_ATOMS: atom_id res chain seq x y z
N MET A 1 -6.75 73.76 25.96
CA MET A 1 -6.16 72.92 27.03
C MET A 1 -6.30 71.48 26.55
N LYS A 2 -5.31 70.85 25.90
CA LYS A 2 -4.15 70.17 26.50
C LYS A 2 -4.54 69.54 27.85
N HIS A 3 -4.69 68.21 27.91
CA HIS A 3 -3.78 67.32 28.61
C HIS A 3 -4.29 65.87 28.55
N TYR A 4 -3.40 65.01 28.09
CA TYR A 4 -3.48 63.57 27.96
C TYR A 4 -3.51 62.94 29.36
N PHE A 5 -4.37 61.94 29.58
CA PHE A 5 -4.15 60.98 30.65
C PHE A 5 -4.20 59.57 30.07
N LYS A 6 -3.00 59.05 29.80
CA LYS A 6 -2.76 57.65 29.48
C LYS A 6 -3.10 56.83 30.73
N ILE A 7 -4.22 56.12 30.73
CA ILE A 7 -4.41 54.99 31.65
C ILE A 7 -4.13 53.74 30.85
N LEU A 8 -2.88 53.32 31.00
CA LEU A 8 -2.38 51.98 30.79
C LEU A 8 -3.21 51.04 31.68
N ALA A 9 -4.22 50.39 31.13
CA ALA A 9 -4.84 49.22 31.73
C ALA A 9 -4.39 48.00 30.92
N VAL A 10 -3.16 47.53 31.19
CA VAL A 10 -2.75 46.19 30.80
C VAL A 10 -3.54 45.24 31.68
N LEU A 11 -4.62 44.68 31.12
CA LEU A 11 -5.33 43.57 31.72
C LEU A 11 -4.40 42.36 31.60
N LEU A 12 -3.67 42.06 32.67
CA LEU A 12 -2.84 40.87 32.77
C LEU A 12 -3.77 39.69 33.02
N THR A 13 -4.26 39.09 31.92
CA THR A 13 -4.97 37.83 31.94
C THR A 13 -3.99 36.77 32.42
N VAL A 14 -4.06 36.40 33.69
CA VAL A 14 -3.43 35.18 34.19
C VAL A 14 -4.18 34.03 33.55
N THR A 15 -3.70 33.55 32.41
CA THR A 15 -4.01 32.19 31.98
C THR A 15 -3.37 31.28 32.99
N ALA A 16 -4.18 30.76 33.91
CA ALA A 16 -3.82 29.57 34.64
C ALA A 16 -3.65 28.47 33.59
N PHE A 17 -2.41 28.21 33.18
CA PHE A 17 -2.07 26.90 32.66
C PHE A 17 -2.26 25.97 33.85
N THR A 18 -3.41 25.29 33.88
CA THR A 18 -3.56 24.11 34.71
C THR A 18 -2.55 23.13 34.15
N ALA A 19 -1.38 23.06 34.78
CA ALA A 19 -0.43 21.98 34.52
C ALA A 19 -1.24 20.69 34.66
N CYS A 20 -1.22 19.89 33.60
CA CYS A 20 -1.78 18.55 33.59
C CYS A 20 -1.25 17.86 34.82
N SER A 21 -2.15 17.39 35.68
CA SER A 21 -1.78 16.54 36.81
C SER A 21 -1.05 15.33 36.25
N ASP A 22 0.15 15.06 36.77
CA ASP A 22 0.87 13.81 36.58
C ASP A 22 -0.06 12.65 36.97
N ASP A 23 -0.76 12.06 35.98
CA ASP A 23 -1.20 10.68 36.06
C ASP A 23 -0.12 9.87 35.35
N ASP A 24 0.70 9.19 36.16
CA ASP A 24 1.76 8.24 35.77
C ASP A 24 1.18 6.96 35.13
N ASP A 25 0.13 7.07 34.32
CA ASP A 25 -0.28 6.01 33.40
C ASP A 25 0.54 6.21 32.14
N ALA A 26 1.60 5.41 31.98
CA ALA A 26 2.41 5.42 30.77
C ALA A 26 1.48 5.16 29.58
N LEU A 27 1.22 6.20 28.78
CA LEU A 27 0.46 6.09 27.55
C LEU A 27 1.20 5.18 26.59
N ASP A 28 0.47 4.29 25.92
CA ASP A 28 1.06 3.42 24.93
C ASP A 28 1.64 4.24 23.77
N SER A 29 2.89 3.94 23.45
CA SER A 29 3.69 4.59 22.41
C SER A 29 4.44 3.57 21.54
N GLN A 30 4.21 2.28 21.77
CA GLN A 30 4.74 1.23 20.92
C GLN A 30 3.84 1.12 19.69
N LYS A 31 4.47 0.91 18.53
CA LYS A 31 3.74 0.79 17.27
C LYS A 31 3.32 -0.65 17.03
N PRO A 32 2.24 -0.86 16.26
CA PRO A 32 1.90 -2.19 15.77
C PRO A 32 3.00 -2.74 14.85
N THR A 33 3.02 -4.05 14.67
CA THR A 33 3.90 -4.75 13.72
C THR A 33 3.05 -5.36 12.61
N ILE A 34 3.57 -5.29 11.38
CA ILE A 34 2.96 -5.84 10.16
C ILE A 34 3.88 -6.93 9.63
N VAL A 35 3.35 -8.11 9.36
CA VAL A 35 4.00 -9.14 8.56
C VAL A 35 3.13 -9.36 7.33
N MET A 36 3.70 -9.03 6.16
CA MET A 36 3.03 -9.24 4.88
C MET A 36 3.48 -10.59 4.32
N SER A 37 2.55 -11.53 4.27
CA SER A 37 2.78 -12.86 3.72
C SER A 37 2.53 -12.87 2.23
N GLU A 38 1.42 -12.26 1.79
CA GLU A 38 1.06 -12.10 0.39
C GLU A 38 0.41 -10.71 0.17
N PRO A 39 0.66 -10.03 -0.96
CA PRO A 39 1.52 -10.48 -2.05
C PRO A 39 3.02 -10.37 -1.73
N GLU A 40 3.82 -11.17 -2.44
CA GLU A 40 5.28 -11.01 -2.44
C GLU A 40 5.68 -9.76 -3.25
N ASP A 41 6.86 -9.20 -2.94
CA ASP A 41 7.39 -8.07 -3.69
C ASP A 41 7.68 -8.47 -5.16
N GLY A 42 7.09 -7.71 -6.09
CA GLY A 42 7.15 -7.95 -7.53
C GLY A 42 6.11 -8.96 -8.05
N GLU A 43 5.18 -9.44 -7.22
CA GLU A 43 4.18 -10.41 -7.64
C GLU A 43 3.25 -9.87 -8.74
N ALA A 44 2.94 -10.72 -9.72
CA ALA A 44 2.16 -10.36 -10.90
C ALA A 44 0.70 -10.80 -10.81
N PHE A 45 -0.21 -9.92 -11.20
CA PHE A 45 -1.65 -10.13 -11.22
C PHE A 45 -2.26 -9.79 -12.59
N GLU A 46 -3.27 -10.55 -12.98
CA GLU A 46 -4.00 -10.32 -14.23
C GLU A 46 -4.99 -9.15 -14.11
N ILE A 47 -5.08 -8.34 -15.17
CA ILE A 47 -6.11 -7.30 -15.29
C ILE A 47 -7.51 -7.95 -15.34
N GLY A 48 -8.47 -7.39 -14.60
CA GLY A 48 -9.79 -8.00 -14.44
C GLY A 48 -9.83 -9.18 -13.45
N GLY A 49 -8.68 -9.59 -12.91
CA GLY A 49 -8.55 -10.66 -11.93
C GLY A 49 -8.77 -10.22 -10.48
N GLU A 50 -8.28 -11.05 -9.55
CA GLU A 50 -8.29 -10.75 -8.11
C GLU A 50 -6.85 -10.75 -7.58
N LEU A 51 -6.53 -9.73 -6.79
CA LEU A 51 -5.35 -9.69 -5.94
C LEU A 51 -5.68 -10.36 -4.61
N HIS A 52 -4.92 -11.41 -4.26
CA HIS A 52 -5.01 -12.04 -2.95
C HIS A 52 -4.09 -11.30 -1.97
N PHE A 53 -4.54 -11.15 -0.74
CA PHE A 53 -3.89 -10.34 0.27
C PHE A 53 -3.97 -11.04 1.63
N ASP A 54 -2.81 -11.35 2.21
CA ASP A 54 -2.65 -12.04 3.50
C ASP A 54 -1.61 -11.31 4.35
N ILE A 55 -2.06 -10.77 5.48
CA ILE A 55 -1.22 -10.07 6.45
C ILE A 55 -1.52 -10.48 7.89
N ASP A 56 -0.46 -10.52 8.70
CA ASP A 56 -0.52 -10.67 10.14
C ASP A 56 -0.19 -9.35 10.84
N LEU A 57 -1.10 -8.91 11.70
CA LEU A 57 -0.99 -7.69 12.48
C LEU A 57 -0.85 -8.02 13.95
N THR A 58 0.05 -7.33 14.65
CA THR A 58 0.21 -7.49 16.11
C THR A 58 0.49 -6.16 16.79
N ASP A 59 0.06 -6.04 18.05
CA ASP A 59 0.31 -4.88 18.90
C ASP A 59 0.36 -5.30 20.38
N ASN A 60 0.95 -4.48 21.26
CA ASN A 60 1.05 -4.78 22.69
C ASN A 60 -0.24 -4.54 23.48
N ASP A 61 -1.09 -3.60 23.06
CA ASP A 61 -2.33 -3.26 23.79
C ASP A 61 -3.58 -3.57 22.97
N GLY A 62 -3.58 -3.25 21.68
CA GLY A 62 -4.67 -3.65 20.79
C GLY A 62 -4.71 -2.89 19.47
N LEU A 63 -5.21 -3.54 18.43
CA LEU A 63 -5.32 -3.00 17.07
C LEU A 63 -6.65 -2.28 16.88
N ALA A 64 -6.73 -1.21 16.08
CA ALA A 64 -7.99 -0.50 15.81
C ALA A 64 -8.46 -0.63 14.37
N SER A 65 -7.55 -0.49 13.41
CA SER A 65 -7.90 -0.56 11.99
C SER A 65 -6.67 -0.79 11.14
N TYR A 66 -6.89 -1.24 9.91
CA TYR A 66 -5.87 -1.22 8.87
C TYR A 66 -6.44 -0.63 7.58
N LYS A 67 -5.58 -0.07 6.74
CA LYS A 67 -5.91 0.50 5.44
C LYS A 67 -5.04 -0.16 4.38
N VAL A 68 -5.67 -0.60 3.29
CA VAL A 68 -4.99 -1.02 2.07
C VAL A 68 -5.05 0.14 1.07
N ASP A 69 -3.93 0.46 0.46
CA ASP A 69 -3.76 1.59 -0.47
C ASP A 69 -2.93 1.13 -1.68
N ILE A 70 -3.57 0.99 -2.84
CA ILE A 70 -2.94 0.58 -4.10
C ILE A 70 -2.97 1.77 -5.05
N HIS A 71 -1.81 2.13 -5.61
CA HIS A 71 -1.69 3.20 -6.60
C HIS A 71 -0.53 2.96 -7.55
N ASN A 72 -0.58 3.57 -8.73
CA ASN A 72 0.42 3.35 -9.76
C ASN A 72 1.80 3.85 -9.35
N ASN A 73 2.85 3.07 -9.66
CA ASN A 73 4.25 3.44 -9.48
C ASN A 73 4.90 3.84 -10.81
N PHE A 74 4.27 4.73 -11.57
CA PHE A 74 4.79 5.11 -12.89
C PHE A 74 5.81 6.23 -12.75
N ASP A 75 6.91 5.95 -12.06
CA ASP A 75 7.95 6.92 -11.70
C ASP A 75 8.79 7.44 -12.88
N GLY A 76 8.53 6.91 -14.09
CA GLY A 76 9.14 7.35 -15.33
C GLY A 76 10.40 6.56 -15.72
N HIS A 77 10.77 5.51 -14.98
CA HIS A 77 11.75 4.54 -15.42
C HIS A 77 11.08 3.47 -16.28
N THR A 78 11.58 3.30 -17.51
CA THR A 78 10.97 2.44 -18.53
C THR A 78 11.25 0.97 -18.25
N HIS A 79 10.31 0.30 -17.59
CA HIS A 79 10.09 -1.13 -17.74
C HIS A 79 8.79 -1.31 -18.51
N SER A 80 8.91 -1.92 -19.70
CA SER A 80 7.90 -2.28 -20.70
C SER A 80 6.43 -1.99 -20.37
N VAL A 81 6.05 -0.71 -20.26
CA VAL A 81 4.64 -0.33 -20.30
C VAL A 81 4.23 -0.52 -21.75
N VAL A 82 3.53 -1.61 -22.06
CA VAL A 82 2.72 -1.68 -23.27
C VAL A 82 1.57 -0.71 -23.04
N LYS A 83 1.86 0.60 -23.17
CA LYS A 83 0.84 1.64 -23.09
C LYS A 83 -0.09 1.43 -24.27
N GLN A 84 -1.23 0.79 -24.04
CA GLN A 84 -2.41 1.16 -24.82
C GLN A 84 -2.72 2.62 -24.45
N GLU A 85 -2.69 3.52 -25.44
CA GLU A 85 -2.77 4.98 -25.25
C GLU A 85 -4.08 5.48 -24.60
N THR A 86 -4.97 4.58 -24.17
CA THR A 86 -6.32 4.89 -23.67
C THR A 86 -6.62 4.37 -22.26
N GLU A 87 -5.67 3.73 -21.58
CA GLU A 87 -5.91 3.16 -20.24
C GLU A 87 -5.38 4.11 -19.15
N GLU A 88 -6.24 4.41 -18.18
CA GLU A 88 -5.93 5.29 -17.06
C GLU A 88 -5.38 4.48 -15.87
N PRO A 89 -4.45 5.04 -15.07
CA PRO A 89 -3.97 4.37 -13.88
C PRO A 89 -5.10 4.12 -12.89
N TRP A 90 -5.07 2.96 -12.25
CA TRP A 90 -6.03 2.60 -11.21
C TRP A 90 -5.53 2.99 -9.82
N SER A 91 -6.46 3.20 -8.90
CA SER A 91 -6.16 3.36 -7.48
C SER A 91 -7.25 2.71 -6.66
N TYR A 92 -6.86 2.06 -5.56
CA TYR A 92 -7.77 1.45 -4.61
C TYR A 92 -7.38 1.87 -3.19
N GLN A 93 -8.35 2.29 -2.40
CA GLN A 93 -8.11 2.62 -1.00
C GLN A 93 -9.30 2.17 -0.16
N GLN A 94 -9.05 1.32 0.82
CA GLN A 94 -10.07 0.84 1.74
C GLN A 94 -9.54 0.71 3.15
N THR A 95 -10.31 1.20 4.11
CA THR A 95 -10.05 1.04 5.54
C THR A 95 -10.99 0.00 6.14
N PHE A 96 -10.42 -0.92 6.90
CA PHE A 96 -11.11 -1.98 7.62
C PHE A 96 -11.01 -1.72 9.12
N GLN A 97 -12.13 -1.81 9.83
CA GLN A 97 -12.16 -1.67 11.28
C GLN A 97 -11.91 -3.03 11.93
N ILE A 98 -11.14 -3.05 13.01
CA ILE A 98 -10.87 -4.25 13.81
C ILE A 98 -11.67 -4.13 15.10
N ASP A 99 -12.79 -4.85 15.16
CA ASP A 99 -13.68 -4.82 16.32
C ASP A 99 -13.05 -5.49 17.55
N GLY A 100 -13.23 -4.88 18.72
CA GLY A 100 -12.84 -5.46 20.01
C GLY A 100 -11.36 -5.30 20.38
N ASN A 101 -10.59 -4.58 19.56
CA ASN A 101 -9.20 -4.22 19.81
C ASN A 101 -8.27 -5.39 20.23
N PRO A 102 -8.20 -6.48 19.43
CA PRO A 102 -7.32 -7.59 19.74
C PRO A 102 -5.85 -7.19 19.56
N THR A 103 -4.95 -7.87 20.27
CA THR A 103 -3.49 -7.70 20.14
C THR A 103 -2.89 -8.43 18.93
N SER A 104 -3.68 -9.25 18.23
CA SER A 104 -3.30 -9.94 17.01
C SER A 104 -4.51 -10.06 16.09
N PHE A 105 -4.30 -9.83 14.80
CA PHE A 105 -5.34 -9.89 13.78
C PHE A 105 -4.75 -10.36 12.46
N GLU A 106 -5.40 -11.34 11.84
CA GLU A 106 -5.02 -11.93 10.56
C GLU A 106 -6.03 -11.42 9.53
N ALA A 107 -5.57 -10.73 8.48
CA ALA A 107 -6.43 -10.17 7.44
C ALA A 107 -6.23 -10.91 6.12
N HIS A 108 -7.34 -11.44 5.61
CA HIS A 108 -7.41 -12.18 4.34
C HIS A 108 -8.45 -11.53 3.46
N GLU A 109 -8.01 -10.88 2.39
CA GLU A 109 -8.89 -10.15 1.48
C GLU A 109 -8.63 -10.52 0.03
N HIS A 110 -9.68 -10.40 -0.79
CA HIS A 110 -9.59 -10.50 -2.24
C HIS A 110 -10.01 -9.16 -2.83
N ILE A 111 -9.09 -8.50 -3.52
CA ILE A 111 -9.33 -7.19 -4.13
C ILE A 111 -9.48 -7.38 -5.63
N ALA A 112 -10.67 -7.07 -6.16
CA ALA A 112 -10.93 -7.14 -7.60
C ALA A 112 -10.13 -6.05 -8.34
N ILE A 113 -9.35 -6.46 -9.32
CA ILE A 113 -8.63 -5.57 -10.25
C ILE A 113 -9.58 -5.21 -11.38
N LEU A 114 -9.74 -3.92 -11.67
CA LEU A 114 -10.66 -3.48 -12.72
C LEU A 114 -10.11 -3.79 -14.12
N GLU A 115 -10.99 -4.09 -15.07
CA GLU A 115 -10.63 -4.14 -16.49
C GLU A 115 -10.34 -2.73 -17.05
N GLY A 116 -9.50 -2.65 -18.09
CA GLY A 116 -9.24 -1.41 -18.83
C GLY A 116 -8.42 -0.37 -18.06
N ILE A 117 -7.63 -0.82 -17.09
CA ILE A 117 -6.69 0.01 -16.33
C ILE A 117 -5.29 -0.12 -16.93
N ALA A 118 -4.46 0.89 -16.71
CA ALA A 118 -3.09 0.85 -17.22
C ALA A 118 -2.28 -0.30 -16.59
N GLU A 119 -1.65 -1.13 -17.42
CA GLU A 119 -0.70 -2.15 -16.98
C GLU A 119 0.60 -1.52 -16.44
N GLY A 120 1.31 -2.25 -15.56
CA GLY A 120 2.63 -1.88 -15.05
C GLY A 120 2.80 -2.07 -13.55
N GLU A 121 3.79 -1.38 -12.99
CA GLU A 121 4.12 -1.41 -11.56
C GLU A 121 3.14 -0.57 -10.72
N TYR A 122 2.67 -1.14 -9.63
CA TYR A 122 1.82 -0.49 -8.63
C TYR A 122 2.43 -0.68 -7.23
N HIS A 123 2.28 0.32 -6.37
CA HIS A 123 2.56 0.22 -4.94
C HIS A 123 1.34 -0.33 -4.23
N LEU A 124 1.51 -1.39 -3.43
CA LEU A 124 0.53 -1.82 -2.44
C LEU A 124 1.06 -1.47 -1.04
N GLY A 125 0.37 -0.55 -0.39
CA GLY A 125 0.66 -0.13 0.98
C GLY A 125 -0.38 -0.63 1.98
N VAL A 126 0.10 -1.06 3.14
CA VAL A 126 -0.71 -1.36 4.32
C VAL A 126 -0.34 -0.41 5.43
N ILE A 127 -1.33 0.26 5.99
CA ILE A 127 -1.17 1.16 7.13
C ILE A 127 -2.02 0.63 8.27
N VAL A 128 -1.41 0.34 9.42
CA VAL A 128 -2.10 -0.18 10.61
C VAL A 128 -2.11 0.89 11.69
N VAL A 129 -3.25 1.01 12.36
CA VAL A 129 -3.44 1.91 13.49
C VAL A 129 -3.87 1.09 14.70
N ASP A 130 -3.18 1.26 15.83
CA ASP A 130 -3.54 0.64 17.10
C ASP A 130 -4.64 1.42 17.85
N ALA A 131 -5.08 0.91 19.00
CA ALA A 131 -6.11 1.52 19.84
C ALA A 131 -5.68 2.83 20.51
N ALA A 132 -4.37 3.04 20.68
CA ALA A 132 -3.77 4.26 21.22
C ALA A 132 -3.51 5.32 20.13
N GLY A 133 -3.62 4.95 18.86
CA GLY A 133 -3.39 5.78 17.68
C GLY A 133 -1.97 5.74 17.12
N ASN A 134 -1.08 4.84 17.58
CA ASN A 134 0.21 4.65 16.92
C ASN A 134 0.04 3.90 15.60
N GLN A 135 0.99 4.12 14.68
CA GLN A 135 0.88 3.67 13.30
C GLN A 135 2.18 3.06 12.78
N GLU A 136 2.01 2.02 11.98
CA GLU A 136 3.07 1.37 11.20
C GLU A 136 2.61 1.16 9.76
N GLU A 137 3.57 1.15 8.84
CA GLU A 137 3.31 1.01 7.40
C GLU A 137 4.22 -0.05 6.78
N ALA A 138 3.69 -0.79 5.81
CA ALA A 138 4.45 -1.74 4.99
C ALA A 138 4.05 -1.58 3.52
N PHE A 139 5.01 -1.74 2.62
CA PHE A 139 4.80 -1.57 1.18
C PHE A 139 5.47 -2.71 0.43
N VAL A 140 4.83 -3.13 -0.66
CA VAL A 140 5.39 -4.01 -1.69
C VAL A 140 5.05 -3.46 -3.06
N GLU A 141 5.89 -3.75 -4.04
CA GLU A 141 5.60 -3.49 -5.44
C GLU A 141 4.84 -4.69 -6.02
N ILE A 142 3.84 -4.45 -6.85
CA ILE A 142 3.11 -5.50 -7.59
C ILE A 142 3.05 -5.13 -9.07
N MET A 143 2.93 -6.14 -9.92
CA MET A 143 2.83 -5.99 -11.37
C MET A 143 1.41 -6.29 -11.82
N LEU A 144 0.72 -5.33 -12.44
CA LEU A 144 -0.61 -5.53 -13.02
C LEU A 144 -0.51 -5.68 -14.54
N GLY A 145 -1.04 -6.77 -15.09
CA GLY A 145 -1.09 -7.02 -16.53
C GLY A 145 0.19 -7.56 -17.17
N HIS A 146 1.19 -7.91 -16.37
CA HIS A 146 2.32 -8.67 -16.90
C HIS A 146 1.84 -10.10 -17.19
N GLU A 147 1.69 -10.45 -18.47
CA GLU A 147 1.65 -11.86 -18.88
C GLU A 147 2.95 -12.47 -18.34
N GLY A 148 2.85 -13.34 -17.33
CA GLY A 148 4.00 -14.10 -16.88
C GLY A 148 4.63 -14.73 -18.10
N ASP A 149 5.93 -14.50 -18.30
CA ASP A 149 6.72 -15.03 -19.41
C ASP A 149 6.50 -16.55 -19.50
N HIS A 150 5.45 -16.97 -20.21
CA HIS A 150 5.29 -18.30 -20.76
C HIS A 150 6.13 -18.31 -22.04
N ASP A 151 7.44 -18.19 -21.86
CA ASP A 151 8.44 -18.47 -22.87
C ASP A 151 8.22 -19.90 -23.40
N HIS A 152 7.71 -19.97 -24.63
CA HIS A 152 8.22 -20.74 -25.78
C HIS A 152 8.93 -22.08 -25.47
N ASP A 153 8.50 -23.24 -25.95
CA ASP A 153 8.73 -23.69 -27.34
C ASP A 153 7.96 -25.01 -27.62
N ASP A 154 6.92 -24.96 -28.44
CA ASP A 154 6.37 -26.15 -29.14
C ASP A 154 6.29 -25.82 -30.63
N HIS A 155 7.46 -25.71 -31.29
CA HIS A 155 7.57 -25.65 -32.75
C HIS A 155 8.64 -26.62 -33.26
N ASP A 156 8.39 -27.92 -33.09
CA ASP A 156 8.99 -28.95 -33.93
C ASP A 156 8.04 -29.26 -35.09
N HIS A 157 8.11 -28.43 -36.13
CA HIS A 157 7.63 -28.67 -37.50
C HIS A 157 8.81 -28.29 -38.41
N ASP A 158 9.21 -28.97 -39.47
CA ASP A 158 8.88 -30.23 -40.14
C ASP A 158 10.13 -30.54 -41.01
N ASP A 159 10.30 -31.81 -41.33
CA ASP A 159 10.73 -32.41 -42.61
C ASP A 159 11.59 -31.66 -43.67
N ASP A 160 12.40 -32.51 -44.32
CA ASP A 160 12.88 -32.42 -45.72
C ASP A 160 14.07 -31.51 -46.07
N ASP A 161 15.28 -32.01 -45.82
CA ASP A 161 16.45 -31.67 -46.65
C ASP A 161 16.76 -32.79 -47.65
N HIS A 162 16.20 -32.55 -48.84
CA HIS A 162 16.63 -32.87 -50.19
C HIS A 162 17.92 -33.67 -50.43
N ASP A 163 17.76 -34.66 -51.33
CA ASP A 163 18.77 -35.31 -52.17
C ASP A 163 19.82 -34.34 -52.72
N ASP A 164 21.10 -34.62 -52.46
CA ASP A 164 22.19 -34.21 -53.33
C ASP A 164 22.79 -35.44 -54.03
N HIS A 165 22.58 -35.43 -55.34
CA HIS A 165 23.23 -36.22 -56.36
C HIS A 165 24.71 -35.81 -56.53
N ASP A 166 25.50 -36.75 -57.06
CA ASP A 166 26.82 -36.60 -57.70
C ASP A 166 28.02 -36.49 -56.73
N ASP A 167 29.15 -37.19 -56.88
CA ASP A 167 29.84 -37.70 -58.07
C ASP A 167 30.87 -38.81 -57.68
N GLU A 168 31.16 -39.68 -58.66
CA GLU A 168 32.32 -40.59 -58.87
C GLU A 168 32.53 -41.88 -58.04
#